data_AF-A0A9W4ICX7-F1
#
_entry.id   AF-A0A9W4ICX7-F1
#
_cell.length_a   1.000
_cell.length_b   1.000
_cell.length_c   1.000
_cell.angle_alpha   90.00
_cell.angle_beta   90.00
_cell.angle_gamma   90.00
#
_symmetry.space_group_name_H-M   'P 1'
#
loop_
_entity.id
_entity.type
_entity.pdbx_description
1 polymer ?
#
loop_
_entity_poly.entity_id
_entity_poly.type
_entity_poly.pdbx_seq_one_letter_code
_entity_poly.pdbx_strand_id
1 'polypeptide(L)'
;MSLSRSPSPRPGGGWSTPGLILATNAVSPGTFSPNGTSWASAKATPDGVRGYPSFSTRNAGFFSRHRDRLLARCTALWRRSSHEYIDKDDDGPKFRRADSPRGSRWFSGLFMRRGRLRLLLLLLIVWITYLFCWSSIVQLYRRSPIGGARKFVIILGSNVEGGVMELKGAREWAIERNSIWNKKKYAARWGYDLELANLLAKKRYSHEWRESWEKGDIIREAMLKYPHAEWFWWLDLNTWIMEYDTSLQSHIFNHLESIVYRDITTYNPINITHPLPQFWLDELGRSVDGDGNPDSLQMLLSQDCAGFNLGSFFIRRSLWADRLLDAWWDPVMYEQKHMEWEHKEQDALEYIYQSQPWVRSGIGFLPQRSINAFPPGACGDLDNPVSHYQQEARDFVVNMAGCMYGRDCWSEIYYYRELSKWLSRPLWTRFKDSVLDTYDGLRGKAKDD
;
A
#
# COMPACT_ATOMS: atom_id res chain seq x y z
N MET A 1 -31.16 -41.76 -39.07
CA MET A 1 -32.29 -40.80 -39.06
C MET A 1 -32.14 -39.93 -37.83
N SER A 2 -32.18 -38.61 -37.81
CA SER A 2 -32.00 -37.53 -38.78
C SER A 2 -31.79 -36.28 -37.92
N LEU A 3 -30.66 -35.60 -38.09
CA LEU A 3 -30.31 -34.33 -37.44
C LEU A 3 -31.15 -33.21 -38.06
N SER A 4 -31.86 -32.41 -37.25
CA SER A 4 -32.54 -31.19 -37.69
C SER A 4 -31.60 -29.99 -37.57
N ARG A 5 -31.18 -29.49 -38.74
CA ARG A 5 -30.41 -28.26 -38.92
C ARG A 5 -31.34 -27.04 -38.83
N SER A 6 -30.93 -26.02 -38.10
CA SER A 6 -31.48 -24.67 -38.14
C SER A 6 -30.94 -23.91 -39.37
N PRO A 7 -31.75 -23.04 -40.03
CA PRO A 7 -31.36 -22.41 -41.28
C PRO A 7 -30.56 -21.11 -41.07
N SER A 8 -29.48 -20.97 -41.84
CA SER A 8 -28.71 -19.75 -42.04
C SER A 8 -29.48 -18.70 -42.86
N PRO A 9 -29.46 -17.39 -42.51
CA PRO A 9 -30.01 -16.34 -43.35
C PRO A 9 -29.06 -15.91 -44.48
N ARG A 10 -29.65 -15.60 -45.64
CA ARG A 10 -29.00 -15.14 -46.87
C ARG A 10 -28.42 -13.71 -46.74
N PRO A 11 -27.41 -13.34 -47.54
CA PRO A 11 -26.80 -12.00 -47.51
C PRO A 11 -27.70 -10.98 -48.22
N GLY A 12 -27.93 -9.81 -47.61
CA GLY A 12 -28.63 -8.69 -48.26
C GLY A 12 -29.58 -7.85 -47.39
N GLY A 13 -29.60 -7.99 -46.07
CA GLY A 13 -30.40 -7.15 -45.18
C GLY A 13 -29.54 -6.11 -44.46
N GLY A 14 -29.71 -4.83 -44.82
CA GLY A 14 -29.04 -3.70 -44.19
C GLY A 14 -29.39 -3.56 -42.70
N TRP A 15 -28.40 -3.13 -41.92
CA TRP A 15 -28.56 -2.85 -40.50
C TRP A 15 -28.97 -1.38 -40.31
N SER A 16 -30.13 -1.17 -39.71
CA SER A 16 -30.59 0.14 -39.22
C SER A 16 -30.03 0.36 -37.81
N THR A 17 -29.06 1.24 -37.65
CA THR A 17 -28.54 1.67 -36.34
C THR A 17 -29.46 2.73 -35.69
N PRO A 18 -29.79 2.65 -34.39
CA PRO A 18 -30.40 3.75 -33.66
C PRO A 18 -29.33 4.82 -33.31
N GLY A 19 -29.70 6.08 -33.53
CA GLY A 19 -28.80 7.23 -33.53
C GLY A 19 -28.21 7.63 -32.17
N LEU A 20 -26.96 8.09 -32.24
CA LEU A 20 -26.30 8.87 -31.20
C LEU A 20 -26.25 10.34 -31.65
N ILE A 21 -26.87 11.22 -30.87
CA ILE A 21 -26.78 12.67 -31.02
C ILE A 21 -25.45 13.11 -30.41
N LEU A 22 -24.52 13.59 -31.25
CA LEU A 22 -23.32 14.30 -30.83
C LEU A 22 -23.48 15.78 -31.19
N ALA A 23 -23.58 16.65 -30.19
CA ALA A 23 -23.58 18.09 -30.38
C ALA A 23 -22.14 18.61 -30.43
N THR A 24 -21.65 18.91 -31.63
CA THR A 24 -20.41 19.67 -31.84
C THR A 24 -20.71 20.92 -32.64
N ASN A 25 -20.71 22.07 -31.95
CA ASN A 25 -20.64 23.39 -32.57
C ASN A 25 -19.18 23.64 -32.96
N ALA A 26 -18.87 23.54 -34.25
CA ALA A 26 -17.64 24.06 -34.82
C ALA A 26 -17.99 24.88 -36.07
N VAL A 27 -17.84 26.19 -35.95
CA VAL A 27 -17.82 27.14 -37.07
C VAL A 27 -16.35 27.43 -37.37
N SER A 28 -15.91 27.10 -38.58
CA SER A 28 -14.73 27.71 -39.21
C SER A 28 -15.21 28.80 -40.17
N PRO A 29 -14.43 29.86 -40.42
CA PRO A 29 -13.57 29.79 -41.62
C PRO A 29 -12.23 30.54 -41.50
N GLY A 30 -11.26 30.17 -42.34
CA GLY A 30 -10.14 31.06 -42.66
C GLY A 30 -8.85 30.38 -43.10
N THR A 31 -8.74 30.11 -44.40
CA THR A 31 -7.54 29.70 -45.14
C THR A 31 -6.49 30.81 -45.15
N PHE A 32 -5.21 30.53 -44.84
CA PHE A 32 -4.02 31.17 -45.46
C PHE A 32 -2.74 30.37 -45.13
N SER A 33 -1.88 30.20 -46.13
CA SER A 33 -0.53 29.62 -46.09
C SER A 33 0.46 30.69 -46.61
N PRO A 34 1.79 30.47 -46.67
CA PRO A 34 2.76 30.47 -45.58
C PRO A 34 3.88 31.51 -45.80
N ASN A 35 4.42 32.14 -44.75
CA ASN A 35 5.82 32.62 -44.67
C ASN A 35 6.05 33.49 -43.42
N GLY A 36 7.22 33.36 -42.80
CA GLY A 36 7.82 34.43 -42.00
C GLY A 36 8.04 34.13 -40.52
N THR A 37 9.22 33.59 -40.23
CA THR A 37 9.95 33.66 -38.95
C THR A 37 9.81 34.97 -38.19
N SER A 38 9.75 34.92 -36.85
CA SER A 38 10.75 35.53 -35.95
C SER A 38 10.18 35.91 -34.58
N TRP A 39 10.67 35.22 -33.54
CA TRP A 39 10.47 35.46 -32.11
C TRP A 39 11.33 36.63 -31.57
N ALA A 40 11.36 37.75 -32.29
CA ALA A 40 12.18 38.90 -31.91
C ALA A 40 11.60 40.22 -32.42
N SER A 41 10.48 40.68 -31.84
CA SER A 41 10.02 42.08 -31.88
C SER A 41 8.80 42.29 -30.97
N ALA A 42 9.01 42.25 -29.66
CA ALA A 42 8.04 42.77 -28.69
C ALA A 42 8.77 43.45 -27.52
N LYS A 43 9.68 44.36 -27.87
CA LYS A 43 10.27 45.34 -26.96
C LYS A 43 10.33 46.69 -27.67
N ALA A 44 9.16 47.27 -27.88
CA ALA A 44 9.02 48.66 -28.29
C ALA A 44 7.70 49.19 -27.74
N THR A 45 7.78 49.88 -26.61
CA THR A 45 6.80 50.89 -26.21
C THR A 45 6.84 52.06 -27.20
N PRO A 46 5.69 52.67 -27.52
CA PRO A 46 5.66 54.10 -27.77
C PRO A 46 4.83 54.81 -26.69
N ASP A 47 5.45 55.85 -26.15
CA ASP A 47 4.86 56.85 -25.29
C ASP A 47 3.77 57.67 -26.00
N GLY A 48 2.79 58.09 -25.21
CA GLY A 48 2.02 59.32 -25.47
C GLY A 48 0.56 59.11 -25.82
N VAL A 49 -0.33 59.27 -24.84
CA VAL A 49 -1.31 60.37 -24.78
C VAL A 49 -2.14 60.24 -23.50
N ARG A 50 -2.39 61.41 -22.89
CA ARG A 50 -2.99 61.69 -21.58
C ARG A 50 -4.42 61.16 -21.42
N GLY A 51 -4.75 60.77 -20.18
CA GLY A 51 -6.03 61.15 -19.57
C GLY A 51 -6.78 60.04 -18.80
N TYR A 52 -6.86 60.24 -17.48
CA TYR A 52 -7.71 59.62 -16.44
C TYR A 52 -7.01 58.65 -15.48
N PRO A 53 -7.01 58.94 -14.15
CA PRO A 53 -6.47 58.03 -13.16
C PRO A 53 -7.50 56.92 -12.88
N SER A 54 -7.31 55.73 -13.45
CA SER A 54 -8.05 54.56 -13.02
C SER A 54 -7.50 54.08 -11.68
N PHE A 55 -8.36 54.13 -10.67
CA PHE A 55 -8.16 53.66 -9.30
C PHE A 55 -7.64 52.21 -9.27
N SER A 56 -6.34 51.99 -9.10
CA SER A 56 -5.81 50.65 -8.83
C SER A 56 -5.88 50.38 -7.32
N THR A 57 -6.82 49.54 -6.89
CA THR A 57 -6.76 48.96 -5.55
C THR A 57 -5.58 47.98 -5.50
N ARG A 58 -4.48 48.43 -4.88
CA ARG A 58 -3.41 47.53 -4.46
C ARG A 58 -4.03 46.55 -3.48
N ASN A 59 -4.14 45.27 -3.86
CA ASN A 59 -4.57 44.18 -2.99
C ASN A 59 -3.55 44.01 -1.84
N ALA A 60 -3.67 44.87 -0.83
CA ALA A 60 -3.07 44.69 0.47
C ALA A 60 -4.03 43.79 1.25
N GLY A 61 -3.63 42.53 1.42
CA GLY A 61 -4.41 41.49 2.06
C GLY A 61 -4.93 41.88 3.46
N PHE A 62 -6.02 41.22 3.83
CA PHE A 62 -6.82 41.37 5.06
C PHE A 62 -6.02 41.55 6.37
N PHE A 63 -4.78 41.06 6.43
CA PHE A 63 -3.90 41.15 7.60
C PHE A 63 -3.19 42.50 7.80
N SER A 64 -2.96 43.31 6.75
CA SER A 64 -2.24 44.59 6.94
C SER A 64 -3.13 45.66 7.60
N ARG A 65 -4.43 45.65 7.30
CA ARG A 65 -5.39 46.64 7.82
C ARG A 65 -5.72 46.47 9.30
N HIS A 66 -5.47 45.29 9.88
CA HIS A 66 -5.71 45.05 11.30
C HIS A 66 -4.50 45.32 12.21
N ARG A 67 -3.28 45.36 11.65
CA ARG A 67 -2.04 45.56 12.43
C ARG A 67 -1.97 46.97 13.04
N ASP A 68 -2.37 47.98 12.27
CA ASP A 68 -2.25 49.38 12.70
C ASP A 68 -3.37 49.78 13.69
N ARG A 69 -4.52 49.07 13.68
CA ARG A 69 -5.59 49.25 14.67
C ARG A 69 -5.30 48.59 16.02
N LEU A 70 -4.49 47.53 16.05
CA LEU A 70 -4.09 46.87 17.30
C LEU A 70 -2.99 47.63 18.03
N LEU A 71 -2.05 48.25 17.30
CA LEU A 71 -0.98 49.06 17.89
C LEU A 71 -1.48 50.41 18.44
N ALA A 72 -2.51 51.01 17.84
CA ALA A 72 -3.11 52.25 18.34
C ALA A 72 -3.96 52.08 19.62
N ARG A 73 -4.45 50.86 19.92
CA ARG A 73 -5.18 50.56 21.16
C ARG A 73 -4.26 50.28 22.36
N CYS A 74 -2.98 50.00 22.15
CA CYS A 74 -2.04 49.70 23.24
C CYS A 74 -1.33 50.93 23.83
N THR A 75 -1.41 52.10 23.20
CA THR A 75 -0.78 53.35 23.70
C THR A 75 -1.71 54.22 24.56
N ALA A 76 -2.99 53.85 24.72
CA ALA A 76 -3.96 54.60 25.52
C ALA A 76 -4.05 54.16 27.00
N LEU A 77 -3.32 53.11 27.43
CA LEU A 77 -3.37 52.56 28.79
C LEU A 77 -2.23 53.04 29.72
N TRP A 78 -1.41 54.00 29.28
CA TRP A 78 -0.27 54.54 30.05
C TRP A 78 -0.29 56.06 30.24
N ARG A 79 -1.49 56.66 30.40
CA ARG A 79 -1.62 58.00 30.98
C ARG A 79 -2.58 57.96 32.15
N ARG A 80 -2.03 57.68 33.33
CA ARG A 80 -2.70 57.93 34.61
C ARG A 80 -2.00 59.10 35.29
N SER A 81 -2.72 60.23 35.28
CA SER A 81 -2.79 61.31 36.27
C SER A 81 -1.71 61.37 37.37
N SER A 82 -1.04 62.52 37.47
CA SER A 82 -0.68 63.13 38.74
C SER A 82 -0.52 64.65 38.57
N HIS A 83 -1.59 65.38 38.82
CA HIS A 83 -1.50 66.82 39.09
C HIS A 83 -2.33 67.06 40.36
N GLU A 84 -1.67 66.93 41.50
CA GLU A 84 -2.24 67.24 42.80
C GLU A 84 -1.39 68.34 43.43
N TYR A 85 -2.07 69.45 43.68
CA TYR A 85 -1.57 70.67 44.30
C TYR A 85 -1.29 70.39 45.78
N ILE A 86 -0.08 70.64 46.26
CA ILE A 86 0.21 70.79 47.69
C ILE A 86 1.06 72.04 47.87
N ASP A 87 0.45 73.00 48.55
CA ASP A 87 1.01 74.26 49.01
C ASP A 87 1.46 74.06 50.47
N LYS A 88 2.72 74.42 50.80
CA LYS A 88 3.14 74.89 52.13
C LYS A 88 4.61 75.27 52.21
N ASP A 89 4.80 76.36 52.93
CA ASP A 89 5.97 77.21 53.09
C ASP A 89 7.11 76.67 53.98
N ASP A 90 8.21 77.43 53.88
CA ASP A 90 9.24 77.76 54.89
C ASP A 90 10.41 76.82 55.25
N ASP A 91 11.60 77.41 55.02
CA ASP A 91 12.86 77.40 55.77
C ASP A 91 13.70 76.13 56.00
N GLY A 92 15.01 76.26 55.69
CA GLY A 92 16.05 75.20 55.70
C GLY A 92 16.53 74.75 57.11
N PRO A 93 17.77 74.21 57.30
CA PRO A 93 18.89 74.01 56.36
C PRO A 93 19.60 72.61 56.40
N LYS A 94 20.34 72.32 55.31
CA LYS A 94 21.55 71.45 55.14
C LYS A 94 21.81 70.26 56.11
N PHE A 95 21.91 69.04 55.54
CA PHE A 95 23.02 68.12 55.87
C PHE A 95 23.41 67.20 54.69
N ARG A 96 24.69 66.78 54.70
CA ARG A 96 25.48 66.19 53.61
C ARG A 96 25.27 64.68 53.38
N ARG A 97 25.44 64.29 52.11
CA ARG A 97 26.01 63.04 51.52
C ARG A 97 25.99 61.74 52.35
N ALA A 98 25.43 60.70 51.74
CA ALA A 98 26.09 59.39 51.62
C ALA A 98 25.57 58.64 50.39
N ASP A 99 26.48 58.39 49.44
CA ASP A 99 26.28 57.50 48.30
C ASP A 99 26.11 56.05 48.77
N SER A 100 25.02 55.42 48.32
CA SER A 100 24.92 53.95 48.22
C SER A 100 23.80 53.60 47.22
N PRO A 101 24.13 53.24 45.97
CA PRO A 101 23.17 52.56 45.10
C PRO A 101 23.20 51.07 45.45
N ARG A 102 22.51 50.70 46.52
CA ARG A 102 22.06 49.32 46.73
C ARG A 102 20.74 49.18 45.99
N GLY A 103 20.78 48.58 44.80
CA GLY A 103 19.58 48.05 44.15
C GLY A 103 19.38 48.50 42.71
N SER A 104 19.81 47.67 41.76
CA SER A 104 19.06 47.42 40.51
C SER A 104 19.67 46.23 39.74
N ARG A 105 19.61 45.03 40.34
CA ARG A 105 19.84 43.76 39.61
C ARG A 105 18.74 42.72 39.85
N TRP A 106 17.54 43.16 40.22
CA TRP A 106 16.42 42.26 40.50
C TRP A 106 15.28 42.31 39.46
N PHE A 107 15.37 43.17 38.44
CA PHE A 107 14.31 43.27 37.41
C PHE A 107 14.66 42.66 36.04
N SER A 108 15.93 42.34 35.77
CA SER A 108 16.34 41.65 34.53
C SER A 108 16.10 40.13 34.56
N GLY A 109 15.92 39.52 35.73
CA GLY A 109 15.63 38.08 35.88
C GLY A 109 14.17 37.66 35.64
N LEU A 110 13.20 38.58 35.79
CA LEU A 110 11.77 38.28 35.63
C LEU A 110 11.28 38.37 34.18
N PHE A 111 11.83 39.28 33.38
CA PHE A 111 11.52 39.37 31.94
C PHE A 111 12.16 38.22 31.14
N MET A 112 13.33 37.73 31.56
CA MET A 112 13.99 36.58 30.95
C MET A 112 13.27 35.24 31.26
N ARG A 113 12.50 35.18 32.36
CA ARG A 113 11.64 34.02 32.70
C ARG A 113 10.37 33.94 31.85
N ARG A 114 9.72 35.07 31.51
CA ARG A 114 8.48 35.08 30.70
C ARG A 114 8.71 34.69 29.23
N GLY A 115 9.83 35.11 28.63
CA GLY A 115 10.20 34.70 27.28
C GLY A 115 10.54 33.21 27.18
N ARG A 116 11.29 32.68 28.16
CA ARG A 116 11.61 31.25 28.25
C ARG A 116 10.37 30.39 28.50
N LEU A 117 9.41 30.85 29.31
CA LEU A 117 8.17 30.14 29.56
C LEU A 117 7.29 30.04 28.31
N ARG A 118 7.21 31.12 27.50
CA ARG A 118 6.50 31.11 26.20
C ARG A 118 7.18 30.18 25.19
N LEU A 119 8.50 30.14 25.16
CA LEU A 119 9.25 29.22 24.31
C LEU A 119 9.02 27.75 24.72
N LEU A 120 9.04 27.46 26.03
CA LEU A 120 8.72 26.12 26.55
C LEU A 120 7.29 25.71 26.23
N LEU A 121 6.33 26.64 26.31
CA LEU A 121 4.93 26.38 25.95
C LEU A 121 4.77 26.09 24.45
N LEU A 122 5.49 26.83 23.60
CA LEU A 122 5.53 26.56 22.15
C LEU A 122 6.17 25.21 21.86
N LEU A 123 7.30 24.87 22.49
CA LEU A 123 7.94 23.56 22.34
C LEU A 123 7.03 22.43 22.82
N LEU A 124 6.28 22.62 23.91
CA LEU A 124 5.31 21.66 24.39
C LEU A 124 4.16 21.48 23.39
N ILE A 125 3.63 22.57 22.82
CA ILE A 125 2.57 22.49 21.79
C ILE A 125 3.10 21.80 20.53
N VAL A 126 4.33 22.12 20.09
CA VAL A 126 4.99 21.46 18.95
C VAL A 126 5.21 19.98 19.25
N TRP A 127 5.60 19.63 20.47
CA TRP A 127 5.80 18.24 20.88
C TRP A 127 4.48 17.46 20.94
N ILE A 128 3.41 18.06 21.50
CA ILE A 128 2.07 17.45 21.52
C ILE A 128 1.53 17.27 20.11
N THR A 129 1.66 18.29 19.25
CA THR A 129 1.23 18.20 17.84
C THR A 129 2.05 17.17 17.08
N TYR A 130 3.36 17.08 17.31
CA TYR A 130 4.22 16.04 16.77
C TYR A 130 3.77 14.65 17.21
N LEU A 131 3.47 14.43 18.49
CA LEU A 131 2.98 13.13 18.97
C LEU A 131 1.63 12.76 18.35
N PHE A 132 0.72 13.73 18.22
CA PHE A 132 -0.61 13.49 17.65
C PHE A 132 -0.56 13.26 16.13
N CYS A 133 0.36 13.92 15.43
CA CYS A 133 0.56 13.79 13.99
C CYS A 133 1.61 12.75 13.59
N TRP A 134 2.29 12.10 14.55
CA TRP A 134 3.39 11.17 14.29
C TRP A 134 2.99 10.05 13.33
N SER A 135 1.82 9.45 13.55
CA SER A 135 1.27 8.39 12.69
C SER A 135 1.11 8.86 11.24
N SER A 136 0.52 10.04 11.03
CA SER A 136 0.32 10.61 9.70
C SER A 136 1.64 11.00 9.04
N ILE A 137 2.61 11.54 9.80
CA ILE A 137 3.94 11.88 9.30
C ILE A 137 4.67 10.61 8.85
N VAL A 138 4.65 9.56 9.66
CA VAL A 138 5.27 8.27 9.33
C VAL A 138 4.62 7.63 8.09
N GLN A 139 3.29 7.67 7.99
CA GLN A 139 2.58 7.18 6.80
C GLN A 139 2.97 7.97 5.54
N LEU A 140 3.04 9.29 5.63
CA LEU A 140 3.43 10.15 4.51
C LEU A 140 4.90 9.91 4.10
N TYR A 141 5.79 9.74 5.08
CA TYR A 141 7.20 9.39 4.85
C TYR A 141 7.33 8.03 4.17
N ARG A 142 6.65 7.00 4.67
CA ARG A 142 6.68 5.66 4.07
C ARG A 142 6.16 5.66 2.63
N ARG A 143 5.09 6.41 2.37
CA ARG A 143 4.54 6.60 1.02
C ARG A 143 5.38 7.54 0.15
N SER A 144 6.41 8.18 0.66
CA SER A 144 7.30 9.01 -0.17
C SER A 144 8.20 8.12 -1.03
N PRO A 145 8.83 8.66 -2.10
CA PRO A 145 9.83 7.93 -2.88
C PRO A 145 11.00 7.41 -2.03
N ILE A 146 11.35 8.11 -0.94
CA ILE A 146 12.43 7.73 -0.01
C ILE A 146 12.00 6.54 0.86
N GLY A 147 10.72 6.48 1.25
CA GLY A 147 10.17 5.38 2.05
C GLY A 147 9.97 4.08 1.26
N GLY A 148 10.05 4.11 -0.07
CA GLY A 148 10.02 2.94 -0.92
C GLY A 148 8.68 2.19 -0.99
N ALA A 149 7.64 2.61 -0.25
CA ALA A 149 6.37 1.87 -0.22
C ALA A 149 5.60 1.92 -1.54
N ARG A 150 5.74 3.00 -2.32
CA ARG A 150 5.10 3.13 -3.66
C ARG A 150 5.59 2.09 -4.67
N LYS A 151 6.70 1.40 -4.38
CA LYS A 151 7.21 0.32 -5.23
C LYS A 151 6.37 -0.96 -5.12
N PHE A 152 5.55 -1.10 -4.09
CA PHE A 152 4.80 -2.32 -3.81
C PHE A 152 3.30 -2.09 -3.88
N VAL A 153 2.61 -2.95 -4.63
CA VAL A 153 1.15 -2.99 -4.70
C VAL A 153 0.68 -4.37 -4.26
N ILE A 154 -0.26 -4.41 -3.33
CA ILE A 154 -0.93 -5.65 -2.91
C ILE A 154 -2.17 -5.79 -3.77
N ILE A 155 -2.35 -6.94 -4.40
CA ILE A 155 -3.52 -7.27 -5.20
C ILE A 155 -4.33 -8.32 -4.46
N LEU A 156 -5.63 -8.05 -4.31
CA LEU A 156 -6.60 -8.97 -3.72
C LEU A 156 -7.79 -9.10 -4.67
N GLY A 157 -8.03 -10.32 -5.16
CA GLY A 157 -9.28 -10.66 -5.83
C GLY A 157 -10.41 -10.73 -4.81
N SER A 158 -11.47 -9.94 -5.00
CA SER A 158 -12.68 -9.93 -4.18
C SER A 158 -13.91 -10.20 -5.03
N ASN A 159 -14.90 -10.84 -4.46
CA ASN A 159 -16.16 -11.15 -5.12
C ASN A 159 -17.32 -10.71 -4.24
N VAL A 160 -17.79 -9.49 -4.48
CA VAL A 160 -18.73 -8.78 -3.60
C VAL A 160 -20.17 -9.28 -3.72
N GLU A 161 -20.57 -10.00 -4.78
CA GLU A 161 -22.00 -10.39 -4.98
C GLU A 161 -22.19 -11.92 -5.08
N GLY A 162 -21.11 -12.70 -5.17
CA GLY A 162 -21.17 -14.17 -5.20
C GLY A 162 -20.91 -14.81 -6.56
N GLY A 163 -20.99 -16.13 -6.64
CA GLY A 163 -20.77 -16.89 -7.87
C GLY A 163 -22.03 -16.95 -8.76
N VAL A 164 -21.87 -17.46 -9.98
CA VAL A 164 -23.00 -17.72 -10.89
C VAL A 164 -23.78 -18.97 -10.47
N MET A 165 -23.07 -19.98 -9.96
CA MET A 165 -23.64 -21.30 -9.65
C MET A 165 -24.10 -21.41 -8.19
N GLU A 166 -23.45 -20.69 -7.27
CA GLU A 166 -23.81 -20.66 -5.85
C GLU A 166 -23.81 -19.23 -5.30
N LEU A 167 -24.89 -18.89 -4.59
CA LEU A 167 -24.97 -17.64 -3.82
C LEU A 167 -23.96 -17.70 -2.68
N LYS A 168 -23.24 -16.59 -2.50
CA LYS A 168 -22.18 -16.50 -1.50
C LYS A 168 -22.69 -16.79 -0.09
N GLY A 169 -22.11 -17.78 0.57
CA GLY A 169 -22.49 -18.18 1.92
C GLY A 169 -22.09 -17.16 2.98
N ALA A 170 -22.76 -17.15 4.13
CA ALA A 170 -22.45 -16.24 5.24
C ALA A 170 -20.99 -16.39 5.73
N ARG A 171 -20.43 -17.60 5.68
CA ARG A 171 -19.02 -17.86 6.02
C ARG A 171 -18.07 -17.19 5.03
N GLU A 172 -18.33 -17.32 3.73
CA GLU A 172 -17.50 -16.71 2.67
C GLU A 172 -17.53 -15.19 2.73
N TRP A 173 -18.69 -14.60 3.00
CA TRP A 173 -18.83 -13.16 3.28
C TRP A 173 -17.97 -12.71 4.46
N ALA A 174 -17.95 -13.51 5.53
CA ALA A 174 -17.16 -13.22 6.70
C ALA A 174 -15.65 -13.37 6.41
N ILE A 175 -15.24 -14.41 5.68
CA ILE A 175 -13.85 -14.61 5.23
C ILE A 175 -13.37 -13.42 4.41
N GLU A 176 -14.12 -13.03 3.38
CA GLU A 176 -13.75 -11.90 2.53
C GLU A 176 -13.63 -10.60 3.33
N ARG A 177 -14.63 -10.28 4.16
CA ARG A 177 -14.61 -9.05 4.98
C ARG A 177 -13.38 -9.01 5.90
N ASN A 178 -13.08 -10.13 6.56
CA ASN A 178 -11.93 -10.21 7.47
C ASN A 178 -10.61 -10.13 6.69
N SER A 179 -10.50 -10.79 5.53
CA SER A 179 -9.30 -10.78 4.68
C SER A 179 -9.02 -9.38 4.10
N ILE A 180 -10.04 -8.69 3.58
CA ILE A 180 -9.94 -7.30 3.12
C ILE A 180 -9.49 -6.40 4.27
N TRP A 181 -10.09 -6.54 5.46
CA TRP A 181 -9.70 -5.74 6.62
C TRP A 181 -8.25 -5.96 7.03
N ASN A 182 -7.78 -7.21 7.05
CA ASN A 182 -6.40 -7.58 7.36
C ASN A 182 -5.41 -6.91 6.40
N LYS A 183 -5.61 -7.11 5.10
CA LYS A 183 -4.72 -6.57 4.05
C LYS A 183 -4.76 -5.05 3.99
N LYS A 184 -5.93 -4.44 4.15
CA LYS A 184 -6.10 -2.98 4.23
C LYS A 184 -5.36 -2.39 5.43
N LYS A 185 -5.42 -3.06 6.59
CA LYS A 185 -4.71 -2.62 7.80
C LYS A 185 -3.19 -2.68 7.59
N TYR A 186 -2.68 -3.76 6.99
CA TYR A 186 -1.25 -3.89 6.69
C TYR A 186 -0.78 -2.85 5.66
N ALA A 187 -1.51 -2.71 4.54
CA ALA A 187 -1.20 -1.72 3.50
C ALA A 187 -1.19 -0.28 4.04
N ALA A 188 -2.22 0.11 4.81
CA ALA A 188 -2.30 1.44 5.41
C ALA A 188 -1.17 1.74 6.40
N ARG A 189 -0.66 0.71 7.09
CA ARG A 189 0.44 0.87 8.03
C ARG A 189 1.75 1.18 7.33
N TRP A 190 2.05 0.47 6.24
CA TRP A 190 3.30 0.61 5.51
C TRP A 190 3.22 1.60 4.33
N GLY A 191 2.04 2.11 4.02
CA GLY A 191 1.84 3.02 2.90
C GLY A 191 1.89 2.33 1.53
N TYR A 192 1.67 1.01 1.50
CA TYR A 192 1.48 0.26 0.24
C TYR A 192 0.12 0.59 -0.36
N ASP A 193 0.01 0.49 -1.68
CA ASP A 193 -1.27 0.57 -2.36
C ASP A 193 -1.92 -0.83 -2.37
N LEU A 194 -3.23 -0.89 -2.13
CA LEU A 194 -4.03 -2.12 -2.13
C LEU A 194 -5.05 -2.04 -3.25
N GLU A 195 -4.92 -2.92 -4.24
CA GLU A 195 -5.88 -3.09 -5.32
C GLU A 195 -6.90 -4.16 -4.94
N LEU A 196 -8.16 -3.75 -4.81
CA LEU A 196 -9.29 -4.65 -4.65
C LEU A 196 -9.91 -4.88 -6.02
N ALA A 197 -9.51 -5.98 -6.65
CA ALA A 197 -10.04 -6.37 -7.94
C ALA A 197 -11.41 -7.03 -7.75
N ASN A 198 -12.41 -6.58 -8.51
CA ASN A 198 -13.74 -7.17 -8.46
C ASN A 198 -13.87 -8.25 -9.54
N LEU A 199 -13.99 -9.51 -9.13
CA LEU A 199 -14.09 -10.67 -10.03
C LEU A 199 -15.50 -10.87 -10.61
N LEU A 200 -16.49 -10.10 -10.15
CA LEU A 200 -17.92 -10.30 -10.47
C LEU A 200 -18.26 -10.29 -11.96
N ALA A 201 -17.75 -9.29 -12.68
CA ALA A 201 -18.09 -9.11 -14.08
C ALA A 201 -17.57 -10.27 -14.95
N LYS A 202 -16.46 -10.89 -14.53
CA LYS A 202 -15.81 -11.99 -15.25
C LYS A 202 -16.50 -13.32 -14.96
N LYS A 203 -16.90 -13.57 -13.70
CA LYS A 203 -17.71 -14.76 -13.33
C LYS A 203 -19.04 -14.87 -14.08
N ARG A 204 -19.75 -13.75 -14.30
CA ARG A 204 -21.11 -13.75 -14.91
C ARG A 204 -21.20 -14.39 -16.29
N TYR A 205 -20.09 -14.45 -17.03
CA TYR A 205 -20.02 -14.93 -18.41
C TYR A 205 -19.01 -16.05 -18.61
N SER A 206 -18.45 -16.61 -17.53
CA SER A 206 -17.40 -17.62 -17.60
C SER A 206 -17.83 -18.94 -16.98
N HIS A 207 -17.42 -20.05 -17.60
CA HIS A 207 -17.45 -21.36 -16.97
C HIS A 207 -16.60 -21.36 -15.67
N GLU A 208 -16.93 -22.22 -14.71
CA GLU A 208 -16.27 -22.33 -13.38
C GLU A 208 -14.73 -22.45 -13.44
N TRP A 209 -14.20 -22.85 -14.60
CA TRP A 209 -12.77 -23.00 -14.86
C TRP A 209 -12.00 -21.67 -14.95
N ARG A 210 -12.66 -20.51 -15.10
CA ARG A 210 -11.99 -19.19 -15.26
C ARG A 210 -11.46 -18.55 -13.98
N GLU A 211 -12.08 -18.84 -12.85
CA GLU A 211 -11.97 -18.00 -11.64
C GLU A 211 -10.55 -17.80 -11.13
N SER A 212 -9.67 -18.78 -11.30
CA SER A 212 -8.29 -18.72 -10.83
C SER A 212 -7.32 -18.12 -11.84
N TRP A 213 -7.65 -18.19 -13.13
CA TRP A 213 -6.83 -17.66 -14.22
C TRP A 213 -6.92 -16.14 -14.35
N GLU A 214 -8.00 -15.52 -13.83
CA GLU A 214 -8.22 -14.06 -13.87
C GLU A 214 -7.07 -13.25 -13.25
N LYS A 215 -6.23 -13.90 -12.43
CA LYS A 215 -4.97 -13.36 -11.90
C LYS A 215 -4.17 -12.62 -12.96
N GLY A 216 -4.00 -13.19 -14.15
CA GLY A 216 -3.17 -12.62 -15.20
C GLY A 216 -3.67 -11.26 -15.69
N ASP A 217 -4.96 -11.16 -16.00
CA ASP A 217 -5.59 -9.89 -16.42
C ASP A 217 -5.50 -8.83 -15.33
N ILE A 218 -5.79 -9.21 -14.08
CA ILE A 218 -5.86 -8.28 -12.95
C ILE A 218 -4.47 -7.73 -12.64
N ILE A 219 -3.44 -8.57 -12.70
CA ILE A 219 -2.05 -8.14 -12.54
C ILE A 219 -1.70 -7.12 -13.62
N ARG A 220 -2.08 -7.37 -14.88
CA ARG A 220 -1.85 -6.42 -15.98
C ARG A 220 -2.59 -5.10 -15.78
N GLU A 221 -3.86 -5.15 -15.39
CA GLU A 221 -4.66 -3.96 -15.04
C GLU A 221 -4.02 -3.17 -13.89
N ALA A 222 -3.54 -3.85 -12.85
CA ALA A 222 -2.84 -3.23 -11.73
C ALA A 222 -1.51 -2.60 -12.17
N MET A 223 -0.74 -3.25 -13.05
CA MET A 223 0.46 -2.68 -13.64
C MET A 223 0.15 -1.40 -14.43
N LEU A 224 -0.95 -1.34 -15.18
CA LEU A 224 -1.35 -0.11 -15.87
C LEU A 224 -1.78 1.00 -14.89
N LYS A 225 -2.51 0.64 -13.83
CA LYS A 225 -3.04 1.59 -12.85
C LYS A 225 -1.97 2.22 -11.96
N TYR A 226 -0.92 1.46 -11.60
CA TYR A 226 0.12 1.88 -10.66
C TYR A 226 1.50 1.99 -11.32
N PRO A 227 1.75 2.95 -12.24
CA PRO A 227 2.96 3.00 -13.07
C PRO A 227 4.28 3.10 -12.30
N HIS A 228 4.24 3.58 -11.06
CA HIS A 228 5.42 3.72 -10.20
C HIS A 228 5.74 2.47 -9.37
N ALA A 229 4.86 1.47 -9.39
CA ALA A 229 5.07 0.21 -8.68
C ALA A 229 5.97 -0.73 -9.49
N GLU A 230 6.92 -1.32 -8.77
CA GLU A 230 7.92 -2.25 -9.28
C GLU A 230 7.46 -3.70 -9.04
N TRP A 231 6.93 -3.98 -7.86
CA TRP A 231 6.51 -5.31 -7.42
C TRP A 231 5.02 -5.35 -7.09
N PHE A 232 4.36 -6.39 -7.57
CA PHE A 232 2.96 -6.68 -7.36
C PHE A 232 2.84 -7.97 -6.56
N TRP A 233 2.26 -7.89 -5.37
CA TRP A 233 2.06 -9.02 -4.49
C TRP A 233 0.62 -9.51 -4.62
N TRP A 234 0.43 -10.66 -5.24
CA TRP A 234 -0.85 -11.32 -5.26
C TRP A 234 -1.09 -12.03 -3.93
N LEU A 235 -2.26 -11.83 -3.34
CA LEU A 235 -2.71 -12.54 -2.15
C LEU A 235 -4.14 -13.05 -2.32
N ASP A 236 -4.34 -14.35 -2.08
CA ASP A 236 -5.67 -14.95 -2.08
C ASP A 236 -6.52 -14.50 -0.89
N LEU A 237 -7.84 -14.62 -1.03
CA LEU A 237 -8.79 -14.30 0.03
C LEU A 237 -8.56 -15.13 1.30
N ASN A 238 -8.16 -16.39 1.14
CA ASN A 238 -7.95 -17.33 2.24
C ASN A 238 -6.55 -17.20 2.88
N THR A 239 -5.90 -16.05 2.74
CA THR A 239 -4.62 -15.74 3.41
C THR A 239 -4.80 -14.70 4.51
N TRP A 240 -3.98 -14.79 5.55
CA TRP A 240 -3.97 -13.86 6.67
C TRP A 240 -2.55 -13.39 6.99
N ILE A 241 -2.33 -12.08 6.99
CA ILE A 241 -1.06 -11.47 7.39
C ILE A 241 -1.00 -11.46 8.92
N MET A 242 -0.04 -12.19 9.49
CA MET A 242 0.11 -12.38 10.93
C MET A 242 0.91 -11.24 11.57
N GLU A 243 2.02 -10.87 10.95
CA GLU A 243 2.97 -9.87 11.46
C GLU A 243 2.78 -8.52 10.76
N TYR A 244 2.13 -7.58 11.46
CA TYR A 244 1.92 -6.22 10.93
C TYR A 244 3.12 -5.28 11.13
N ASP A 245 4.06 -5.65 11.99
CA ASP A 245 5.20 -4.81 12.41
C ASP A 245 6.42 -4.93 11.48
N THR A 246 6.40 -5.88 10.55
CA THR A 246 7.48 -6.13 9.59
C THR A 246 7.09 -5.59 8.21
N SER A 247 8.04 -5.00 7.49
CA SER A 247 7.85 -4.51 6.11
C SER A 247 8.24 -5.56 5.08
N LEU A 248 7.74 -5.47 3.84
CA LEU A 248 8.14 -6.37 2.77
C LEU A 248 9.63 -6.23 2.44
N GLN A 249 10.14 -4.99 2.50
CA GLN A 249 11.55 -4.69 2.23
C GLN A 249 12.46 -5.37 3.24
N SER A 250 12.17 -5.20 4.54
CA SER A 250 12.95 -5.84 5.61
C SER A 250 12.80 -7.36 5.62
N HIS A 251 11.63 -7.89 5.24
CA HIS A 251 11.36 -9.33 5.29
C HIS A 251 12.00 -10.09 4.13
N ILE A 252 11.93 -9.53 2.92
CA ILE A 252 12.30 -10.24 1.67
C ILE A 252 13.29 -9.42 0.85
N PHE A 253 12.89 -8.21 0.42
CA PHE A 253 13.57 -7.54 -0.70
C PHE A 253 14.98 -7.02 -0.38
N ASN A 254 15.31 -6.77 0.89
CA ASN A 254 16.65 -6.39 1.30
C ASN A 254 17.61 -7.60 1.43
N HIS A 255 17.06 -8.83 1.40
CA HIS A 255 17.79 -10.07 1.68
C HIS A 255 17.58 -11.13 0.59
N LEU A 256 17.21 -10.71 -0.63
CA LEU A 256 16.87 -11.60 -1.75
C LEU A 256 17.94 -12.66 -2.01
N GLU A 257 19.21 -12.26 -2.03
CA GLU A 257 20.36 -13.16 -2.27
C GLU A 257 20.45 -14.30 -1.24
N SER A 258 20.03 -14.06 -0.01
CA SER A 258 20.14 -15.05 1.08
C SER A 258 18.90 -15.92 1.28
N ILE A 259 17.72 -15.39 0.94
CA ILE A 259 16.43 -16.06 1.22
C ILE A 259 15.88 -16.80 0.00
N VAL A 260 16.15 -16.30 -1.21
CA VAL A 260 15.64 -16.89 -2.45
C VAL A 260 16.60 -17.97 -2.92
N TYR A 261 16.07 -19.14 -3.22
CA TYR A 261 16.79 -20.18 -3.95
C TYR A 261 16.23 -20.29 -5.37
N ARG A 262 17.07 -20.64 -6.32
CA ARG A 262 16.70 -20.73 -7.76
C ARG A 262 16.69 -22.16 -8.25
N ASP A 263 17.59 -22.97 -7.72
CA ASP A 263 17.61 -24.40 -7.92
C ASP A 263 16.36 -25.08 -7.37
N ILE A 264 15.49 -25.54 -8.29
CA ILE A 264 14.29 -26.30 -7.97
C ILE A 264 14.59 -27.59 -7.20
N THR A 265 15.79 -28.17 -7.35
CA THR A 265 16.16 -29.41 -6.66
C THR A 265 16.34 -29.25 -5.15
N THR A 266 16.53 -28.01 -4.67
CA THR A 266 16.62 -27.69 -3.23
C THR A 266 15.36 -28.14 -2.47
N TYR A 267 14.19 -27.93 -3.07
CA TYR A 267 12.91 -28.37 -2.54
C TYR A 267 12.00 -28.69 -3.71
N ASN A 268 11.77 -29.99 -3.96
CA ASN A 268 11.09 -30.46 -5.16
C ASN A 268 10.05 -31.56 -4.83
N PRO A 269 8.90 -31.18 -4.27
CA PRO A 269 7.90 -32.13 -3.74
C PRO A 269 7.26 -33.00 -4.82
N ILE A 270 7.12 -32.47 -6.03
CA ILE A 270 6.54 -33.17 -7.19
C ILE A 270 7.58 -33.70 -8.18
N ASN A 271 8.86 -33.70 -7.79
CA ASN A 271 9.98 -34.23 -8.56
C ASN A 271 10.05 -33.71 -10.00
N ILE A 272 9.89 -32.39 -10.17
CA ILE A 272 10.10 -31.71 -11.45
C ILE A 272 11.55 -31.92 -11.86
N THR A 273 11.76 -32.63 -12.96
CA THR A 273 13.10 -32.78 -13.54
C THR A 273 13.58 -31.43 -14.07
N HIS A 274 14.67 -30.90 -13.51
CA HIS A 274 15.37 -29.79 -14.15
C HIS A 274 15.74 -30.23 -15.58
N PRO A 275 15.55 -29.37 -16.61
CA PRO A 275 15.79 -29.80 -17.98
C PRO A 275 17.22 -30.27 -18.14
N LEU A 276 17.34 -31.42 -18.79
CA LEU A 276 18.61 -32.00 -19.17
C LEU A 276 19.38 -31.01 -20.06
N PRO A 277 20.71 -30.95 -19.98
CA PRO A 277 21.51 -30.07 -20.82
C PRO A 277 21.34 -30.45 -22.29
N GLN A 278 20.41 -29.77 -22.97
CA GLN A 278 20.14 -29.93 -24.40
C GLN A 278 21.06 -29.02 -25.20
N PHE A 279 21.47 -29.46 -26.40
CA PHE A 279 22.46 -28.75 -27.21
C PHE A 279 21.99 -27.37 -27.70
N TRP A 280 20.67 -27.17 -27.82
CA TRP A 280 20.05 -25.92 -28.28
C TRP A 280 19.81 -24.90 -27.17
N LEU A 281 20.01 -25.27 -25.90
CA LEU A 281 19.92 -24.33 -24.79
C LEU A 281 21.20 -23.50 -24.70
N ASP A 282 21.06 -22.22 -24.40
CA ASP A 282 22.17 -21.33 -24.05
C ASP A 282 22.71 -21.62 -22.65
N GLU A 283 23.83 -21.00 -22.27
CA GLU A 283 24.45 -21.20 -20.96
C GLU A 283 23.50 -20.83 -19.81
N LEU A 284 22.75 -19.74 -19.97
CA LEU A 284 21.75 -19.29 -19.00
C LEU A 284 20.61 -20.30 -18.85
N GLY A 285 20.06 -20.82 -19.96
CA GLY A 285 18.96 -21.79 -19.94
C GLY A 285 19.34 -23.19 -19.45
N ARG A 286 20.64 -23.51 -19.45
CA ARG A 286 21.20 -24.74 -18.83
C ARG A 286 21.54 -24.56 -17.36
N SER A 287 21.79 -23.33 -16.92
CA SER A 287 22.15 -23.03 -15.53
C SER A 287 20.98 -23.34 -14.61
N VAL A 288 21.30 -23.99 -13.48
CA VAL A 288 20.33 -24.32 -12.44
C VAL A 288 20.00 -23.09 -11.59
N ASP A 289 21.01 -22.24 -11.35
CA ASP A 289 20.87 -20.99 -10.59
C ASP A 289 20.61 -19.77 -11.48
N GLY A 290 20.35 -19.97 -12.78
CA GLY A 290 20.23 -18.90 -13.75
C GLY A 290 21.52 -18.08 -13.86
N ASP A 291 21.42 -16.76 -13.72
CA ASP A 291 22.55 -15.83 -13.80
C ASP A 291 23.19 -15.51 -12.44
N GLY A 292 22.69 -16.09 -11.34
CA GLY A 292 23.18 -15.85 -9.98
C GLY A 292 22.91 -14.43 -9.45
N ASN A 293 22.22 -13.57 -10.18
CA ASN A 293 21.95 -12.19 -9.77
C ASN A 293 20.53 -12.07 -9.18
N PRO A 294 20.35 -11.60 -7.94
CA PRO A 294 19.01 -11.38 -7.37
C PRO A 294 18.19 -10.31 -8.12
N ASP A 295 18.85 -9.34 -8.77
CA ASP A 295 18.16 -8.27 -9.51
C ASP A 295 17.51 -8.77 -10.82
N SER A 296 17.88 -9.96 -11.31
CA SER A 296 17.29 -10.56 -12.50
C SER A 296 15.94 -11.21 -12.21
N LEU A 297 15.62 -11.45 -10.94
CA LEU A 297 14.37 -12.07 -10.49
C LEU A 297 13.17 -11.22 -10.92
N GLN A 298 12.19 -11.90 -11.53
CA GLN A 298 10.97 -11.31 -12.05
C GLN A 298 9.73 -11.84 -11.35
N MET A 299 9.76 -13.07 -10.85
CA MET A 299 8.66 -13.66 -10.11
C MET A 299 9.20 -14.44 -8.90
N LEU A 300 8.59 -14.23 -7.74
CA LEU A 300 8.93 -14.91 -6.50
C LEU A 300 7.70 -15.68 -6.02
N LEU A 301 7.83 -17.00 -5.89
CA LEU A 301 6.74 -17.86 -5.43
C LEU A 301 7.26 -18.93 -4.47
N SER A 302 6.35 -19.56 -3.75
CA SER A 302 6.68 -20.68 -2.87
C SER A 302 6.27 -22.01 -3.50
N GLN A 303 6.94 -23.07 -3.10
CA GLN A 303 6.50 -24.43 -3.38
C GLN A 303 5.83 -25.03 -2.13
N ASP A 304 4.79 -25.84 -2.32
CA ASP A 304 4.09 -26.61 -1.29
C ASP A 304 4.08 -28.10 -1.65
N CYS A 305 3.38 -28.97 -0.92
CA CYS A 305 3.34 -30.42 -1.25
C CYS A 305 2.77 -30.77 -2.62
N ALA A 306 1.99 -29.89 -3.25
CA ALA A 306 1.41 -30.12 -4.56
C ALA A 306 2.23 -29.47 -5.69
N GLY A 307 3.29 -28.71 -5.37
CA GLY A 307 4.12 -28.04 -6.35
C GLY A 307 4.13 -26.53 -6.16
N PHE A 308 3.87 -25.76 -7.21
CA PHE A 308 3.91 -24.30 -7.19
C PHE A 308 2.66 -23.72 -6.55
N ASN A 309 2.83 -22.93 -5.48
CA ASN A 309 1.70 -22.28 -4.84
C ASN A 309 1.54 -20.82 -5.30
N LEU A 310 0.35 -20.52 -5.83
CA LEU A 310 -0.01 -19.20 -6.34
C LEU A 310 -1.03 -18.46 -5.46
N GLY A 311 -1.12 -18.81 -4.17
CA GLY A 311 -1.93 -18.11 -3.18
C GLY A 311 -1.24 -16.89 -2.56
N SER A 312 0.09 -16.84 -2.62
CA SER A 312 0.91 -15.70 -2.22
C SER A 312 2.17 -15.68 -3.07
N PHE A 313 2.28 -14.74 -4.01
CA PHE A 313 3.46 -14.62 -4.88
C PHE A 313 3.68 -13.17 -5.33
N PHE A 314 4.92 -12.86 -5.68
CA PHE A 314 5.31 -11.55 -6.19
C PHE A 314 5.64 -11.64 -7.67
N ILE A 315 5.24 -10.62 -8.43
CA ILE A 315 5.64 -10.44 -9.82
C ILE A 315 6.12 -9.01 -10.02
N ARG A 316 7.25 -8.86 -10.70
CA ARG A 316 7.87 -7.60 -11.03
C ARG A 316 7.33 -7.08 -12.35
N ARG A 317 7.08 -5.79 -12.46
CA ARG A 317 6.79 -5.15 -13.75
C ARG A 317 8.01 -5.24 -14.65
N SER A 318 7.89 -5.98 -15.74
CA SER A 318 8.91 -6.06 -16.78
C SER A 318 8.32 -6.62 -18.07
N LEU A 319 9.08 -6.48 -19.17
CA LEU A 319 8.76 -7.14 -20.43
C LEU A 319 8.69 -8.68 -20.29
N TRP A 320 9.46 -9.24 -19.34
CA TRP A 320 9.41 -10.66 -19.01
C TRP A 320 8.04 -11.02 -18.42
N ALA A 321 7.53 -10.22 -17.48
CA ALA A 321 6.25 -10.47 -16.85
C ALA A 321 5.11 -10.35 -17.87
N ASP A 322 5.14 -9.36 -18.74
CA ASP A 322 4.12 -9.22 -19.81
C ASP A 322 4.06 -10.46 -20.70
N ARG A 323 5.23 -10.98 -21.12
CA ARG A 323 5.34 -12.21 -21.92
C ARG A 323 4.89 -13.45 -21.17
N LEU A 324 5.24 -13.57 -19.88
CA LEU A 324 4.77 -14.68 -19.05
C LEU A 324 3.25 -14.65 -18.94
N LEU A 325 2.66 -13.50 -18.66
CA LEU A 325 1.21 -13.36 -18.53
C LEU A 325 0.48 -13.68 -19.83
N ASP A 326 1.06 -13.36 -21.00
CA ASP A 326 0.51 -13.75 -22.30
C ASP A 326 0.62 -15.27 -22.54
N ALA A 327 1.76 -15.88 -22.25
CA ALA A 327 1.97 -17.32 -22.41
C ALA A 327 1.12 -18.13 -21.42
N TRP A 328 0.91 -17.60 -20.21
CA TRP A 328 0.13 -18.25 -19.17
C TRP A 328 -1.37 -18.15 -19.45
N TRP A 329 -1.84 -17.03 -20.00
CA TRP A 329 -3.23 -16.85 -20.43
C TRP A 329 -3.52 -17.40 -21.85
N ASP A 330 -2.58 -18.13 -22.45
CA ASP A 330 -2.75 -18.68 -23.80
C ASP A 330 -3.96 -19.64 -23.86
N PRO A 331 -4.81 -19.59 -24.91
CA PRO A 331 -5.97 -20.48 -25.04
C PRO A 331 -5.62 -21.97 -24.99
N VAL A 332 -4.40 -22.36 -25.40
CA VAL A 332 -3.95 -23.76 -25.26
C VAL A 332 -3.86 -24.14 -23.78
N MET A 333 -3.31 -23.27 -22.95
CA MET A 333 -3.17 -23.52 -21.50
C MET A 333 -4.52 -23.44 -20.82
N TYR A 334 -5.24 -22.33 -21.00
CA TYR A 334 -6.46 -22.04 -20.25
C TYR A 334 -7.71 -22.75 -20.79
N GLU A 335 -7.84 -23.00 -22.09
CA GLU A 335 -9.07 -23.54 -22.69
C GLU A 335 -8.90 -24.97 -23.20
N GLN A 336 -7.79 -25.33 -23.84
CA GLN A 336 -7.65 -26.69 -24.39
C GLN A 336 -7.24 -27.70 -23.32
N LYS A 337 -6.29 -27.32 -22.47
CA LYS A 337 -5.71 -28.20 -21.44
C LYS A 337 -6.32 -28.06 -20.05
N HIS A 338 -7.36 -27.25 -19.86
CA HIS A 338 -7.99 -27.06 -18.54
C HIS A 338 -8.50 -28.34 -17.88
N MET A 339 -8.84 -29.37 -18.68
CA MET A 339 -9.25 -30.67 -18.17
C MET A 339 -8.07 -31.55 -17.75
N GLU A 340 -6.84 -31.22 -18.20
CA GLU A 340 -5.60 -31.89 -17.80
C GLU A 340 -5.01 -31.30 -16.51
N TRP A 341 -5.30 -30.01 -16.24
CA TRP A 341 -4.80 -29.29 -15.06
C TRP A 341 -5.70 -29.52 -13.85
N GLU A 342 -5.27 -30.37 -12.92
CA GLU A 342 -5.98 -30.61 -11.66
C GLU A 342 -5.97 -29.35 -10.78
N HIS A 343 -4.82 -28.67 -10.68
CA HIS A 343 -4.66 -27.41 -9.95
C HIS A 343 -4.68 -26.18 -10.86
N LYS A 344 -5.35 -26.28 -12.03
CA LYS A 344 -5.66 -25.16 -12.92
C LYS A 344 -4.42 -24.35 -13.33
N GLU A 345 -4.34 -23.08 -12.91
CA GLU A 345 -3.29 -22.16 -13.31
C GLU A 345 -1.92 -22.52 -12.70
N GLN A 346 -1.89 -23.25 -11.59
CA GLN A 346 -0.66 -23.71 -10.93
C GLN A 346 0.06 -24.73 -11.82
N ASP A 347 -0.62 -25.82 -12.18
CA ASP A 347 -0.08 -26.85 -13.08
C ASP A 347 0.35 -26.27 -14.43
N ALA A 348 -0.41 -25.31 -14.96
CA ALA A 348 -0.06 -24.64 -16.20
C ALA A 348 1.23 -23.83 -16.09
N LEU A 349 1.46 -23.14 -14.95
CA LEU A 349 2.72 -22.44 -14.71
C LEU A 349 3.89 -23.42 -14.54
N GLU A 350 3.67 -24.55 -13.89
CA GLU A 350 4.66 -25.63 -13.78
C GLU A 350 5.05 -26.19 -15.15
N TYR A 351 4.06 -26.44 -16.02
CA TYR A 351 4.30 -26.86 -17.39
C TYR A 351 5.10 -25.83 -18.18
N ILE A 352 4.76 -24.55 -18.06
CA ILE A 352 5.51 -23.45 -18.69
C ILE A 352 6.93 -23.41 -18.14
N TYR A 353 7.11 -23.52 -16.82
CA TYR A 353 8.42 -23.54 -16.18
C TYR A 353 9.28 -24.72 -16.69
N GLN A 354 8.71 -25.92 -16.82
CA GLN A 354 9.41 -27.09 -17.34
C GLN A 354 9.78 -26.93 -18.82
N SER A 355 8.86 -26.42 -19.63
CA SER A 355 9.05 -26.33 -21.08
C SER A 355 9.88 -25.11 -21.53
N GLN A 356 9.83 -23.99 -20.81
CA GLN A 356 10.38 -22.71 -21.24
C GLN A 356 11.60 -22.27 -20.41
N PRO A 357 12.83 -22.31 -20.96
CA PRO A 357 14.05 -21.89 -20.26
C PRO A 357 14.05 -20.44 -19.81
N TRP A 358 13.51 -19.54 -20.64
CA TRP A 358 13.46 -18.11 -20.35
C TRP A 358 12.56 -17.79 -19.15
N VAL A 359 11.59 -18.66 -18.82
CA VAL A 359 10.76 -18.51 -17.62
C VAL A 359 11.57 -18.90 -16.40
N ARG A 360 12.27 -20.04 -16.43
CA ARG A 360 13.09 -20.51 -15.30
C ARG A 360 14.11 -19.48 -14.85
N SER A 361 14.79 -18.82 -15.80
CA SER A 361 15.78 -17.79 -15.52
C SER A 361 15.18 -16.51 -14.88
N GLY A 362 13.85 -16.36 -14.84
CA GLY A 362 13.18 -15.22 -14.18
C GLY A 362 12.49 -15.56 -12.86
N ILE A 363 12.32 -16.86 -12.54
CA ILE A 363 11.66 -17.31 -11.31
C ILE A 363 12.70 -17.53 -10.20
N GLY A 364 12.33 -17.14 -8.99
CA GLY A 364 13.01 -17.53 -7.75
C GLY A 364 12.00 -18.07 -6.75
N PHE A 365 12.46 -19.00 -5.93
CA PHE A 365 11.64 -19.66 -4.93
C PHE A 365 11.94 -19.14 -3.53
N LEU A 366 10.88 -18.91 -2.78
CA LEU A 366 10.95 -18.56 -1.37
C LEU A 366 10.62 -19.79 -0.52
N PRO A 367 11.24 -19.96 0.65
CA PRO A 367 10.80 -20.94 1.63
C PRO A 367 9.31 -20.75 1.92
N GLN A 368 8.52 -21.83 1.89
CA GLN A 368 7.05 -21.74 1.95
C GLN A 368 6.54 -20.87 3.11
N ARG A 369 7.07 -21.11 4.31
CA ARG A 369 6.70 -20.38 5.53
C ARG A 369 7.03 -18.89 5.54
N SER A 370 7.89 -18.43 4.65
CA SER A 370 8.26 -17.01 4.59
C SER A 370 7.09 -16.12 4.15
N ILE A 371 6.25 -16.58 3.22
CA ILE A 371 5.16 -15.77 2.65
C ILE A 371 3.84 -16.53 2.51
N ASN A 372 3.84 -17.82 2.83
CA ASN A 372 2.77 -18.73 2.47
C ASN A 372 2.71 -19.97 3.40
N ALA A 373 2.89 -19.76 4.71
CA ALA A 373 2.83 -20.85 5.68
C ALA A 373 1.44 -21.48 5.70
N PHE A 374 1.36 -22.79 5.86
CA PHE A 374 0.07 -23.48 5.94
C PHE A 374 -0.39 -23.69 7.38
N PRO A 375 -1.70 -23.71 7.65
CA PRO A 375 -2.21 -24.17 8.94
C PRO A 375 -1.93 -25.67 9.12
N PRO A 376 -1.74 -26.14 10.38
CA PRO A 376 -1.68 -27.57 10.67
C PRO A 376 -2.89 -28.31 10.07
N GLY A 377 -2.64 -29.48 9.49
CA GLY A 377 -3.67 -30.28 8.78
C GLY A 377 -3.92 -29.85 7.33
N ALA A 378 -3.25 -28.80 6.84
CA ALA A 378 -3.06 -28.66 5.40
C ALA A 378 -2.01 -29.66 4.94
N CYS A 379 -2.05 -30.09 3.68
CA CYS A 379 -0.87 -30.74 3.07
C CYS A 379 -0.48 -32.06 3.78
N GLY A 380 -1.49 -32.79 4.28
CA GLY A 380 -1.35 -34.03 5.04
C GLY A 380 -1.65 -33.87 6.53
N ASP A 381 -1.72 -34.99 7.26
CA ASP A 381 -2.12 -35.02 8.67
C ASP A 381 -0.95 -34.78 9.65
N LEU A 382 0.30 -34.83 9.17
CA LEU A 382 1.49 -34.69 9.99
C LEU A 382 1.93 -33.23 10.07
N ASP A 383 2.20 -32.74 11.28
CA ASP A 383 2.70 -31.38 11.48
C ASP A 383 4.13 -31.24 10.94
N ASN A 384 4.28 -30.68 9.74
CA ASN A 384 5.56 -30.51 9.09
C ASN A 384 6.12 -29.10 9.37
N PRO A 385 7.26 -28.98 10.10
CA PRO A 385 7.85 -27.69 10.44
C PRO A 385 8.34 -26.89 9.22
N VAL A 386 8.41 -27.50 8.02
CA VAL A 386 8.86 -26.82 6.80
C VAL A 386 7.74 -26.05 6.11
N SER A 387 6.51 -26.56 6.16
CA SER A 387 5.35 -25.98 5.47
C SER A 387 4.38 -25.29 6.43
N HIS A 388 4.27 -25.78 7.67
CA HIS A 388 3.27 -25.31 8.61
C HIS A 388 3.68 -24.07 9.41
N TYR A 389 2.68 -23.30 9.78
CA TYR A 389 2.82 -22.08 10.56
C TYR A 389 3.44 -22.38 11.93
N GLN A 390 4.58 -21.75 12.21
CA GLN A 390 5.21 -21.78 13.52
C GLN A 390 5.01 -20.47 14.27
N GLN A 391 4.39 -20.59 15.45
CA GLN A 391 4.14 -19.45 16.33
C GLN A 391 5.43 -18.84 16.89
N GLU A 392 6.43 -19.65 17.21
CA GLU A 392 7.71 -19.19 17.76
C GLU A 392 8.52 -18.39 16.74
N ALA A 393 8.55 -18.85 15.50
CA ALA A 393 9.25 -18.20 14.40
C ALA A 393 8.54 -16.94 13.88
N ARG A 394 7.28 -16.73 14.28
CA ARG A 394 6.43 -15.62 13.82
C ARG A 394 6.35 -15.54 12.30
N ASP A 395 5.88 -16.63 11.69
CA ASP A 395 5.72 -16.69 10.24
C ASP A 395 4.80 -15.54 9.75
N PHE A 396 5.16 -14.95 8.62
CA PHE A 396 4.65 -13.65 8.20
C PHE A 396 3.19 -13.71 7.70
N VAL A 397 2.86 -14.74 6.92
CA VAL A 397 1.52 -14.97 6.35
C VAL A 397 1.15 -16.44 6.49
N VAL A 398 -0.09 -16.69 6.88
CA VAL A 398 -0.71 -18.02 6.82
C VAL A 398 -1.70 -18.09 5.66
N ASN A 399 -1.64 -19.16 4.89
CA ASN A 399 -2.54 -19.46 3.78
C ASN A 399 -3.34 -20.70 4.11
N MET A 400 -4.65 -20.52 4.29
CA MET A 400 -5.60 -21.58 4.55
C MET A 400 -6.01 -22.21 3.21
N ALA A 401 -5.02 -22.76 2.50
CA ALA A 401 -5.25 -23.46 1.26
C ALA A 401 -6.08 -24.73 1.50
N GLY A 402 -6.89 -25.09 0.51
CA GLY A 402 -7.69 -26.31 0.54
C GLY A 402 -9.06 -26.19 1.25
N CYS A 403 -9.61 -24.98 1.43
CA CYS A 403 -10.95 -24.78 1.99
C CYS A 403 -12.05 -25.56 1.26
N MET A 404 -11.91 -25.71 -0.05
CA MET A 404 -12.90 -26.40 -0.87
C MET A 404 -12.89 -27.93 -0.68
N TYR A 405 -11.87 -28.48 0.00
CA TYR A 405 -11.71 -29.92 0.24
C TYR A 405 -12.19 -30.35 1.64
N GLY A 406 -13.24 -29.71 2.16
CA GLY A 406 -13.88 -30.13 3.42
C GLY A 406 -13.25 -29.57 4.70
N ARG A 407 -12.36 -28.59 4.60
CA ARG A 407 -11.78 -27.89 5.75
C ARG A 407 -12.62 -26.69 6.16
N ASP A 408 -12.75 -26.44 7.47
CA ASP A 408 -13.48 -25.28 7.96
C ASP A 408 -12.60 -24.03 8.03
N CYS A 409 -12.28 -23.46 6.88
CA CYS A 409 -11.43 -22.27 6.79
C CYS A 409 -11.97 -21.04 7.55
N TRP A 410 -13.27 -20.97 7.82
CA TRP A 410 -13.81 -19.89 8.64
C TRP A 410 -13.27 -19.95 10.08
N SER A 411 -13.29 -21.12 10.71
CA SER A 411 -12.76 -21.27 12.06
C SER A 411 -11.25 -21.12 12.09
N GLU A 412 -10.54 -21.59 11.08
CA GLU A 412 -9.09 -21.36 10.95
C GLU A 412 -8.74 -19.87 10.84
N ILE A 413 -9.42 -19.12 9.94
CA ILE A 413 -9.22 -17.67 9.82
C ILE A 413 -9.54 -16.96 11.13
N TYR A 414 -10.62 -17.37 11.81
CA TYR A 414 -10.98 -16.80 13.11
C TYR A 414 -9.87 -17.06 14.15
N TYR A 415 -9.36 -18.29 14.21
CA TYR A 415 -8.26 -18.69 15.09
C TYR A 415 -7.00 -17.84 14.84
N TYR A 416 -6.53 -17.77 13.59
CA TYR A 416 -5.34 -16.98 13.25
C TYR A 416 -5.54 -15.48 13.44
N ARG A 417 -6.77 -14.98 13.28
CA ARG A 417 -7.11 -13.59 13.61
C ARG A 417 -6.93 -13.31 15.09
N GLU A 418 -7.46 -14.16 15.98
CA GLU A 418 -7.30 -13.98 17.42
C GLU A 418 -5.84 -14.20 17.86
N LEU A 419 -5.16 -15.19 17.28
CA LEU A 419 -3.73 -15.43 17.51
C LEU A 419 -2.87 -14.23 17.10
N SER A 420 -3.10 -13.66 15.91
CA SER A 420 -2.42 -12.46 15.43
C SER A 420 -2.66 -11.26 16.35
N LYS A 421 -3.89 -11.06 16.84
CA LYS A 421 -4.19 -10.02 17.84
C LYS A 421 -3.44 -10.26 19.15
N TRP A 422 -3.36 -11.51 19.60
CA TRP A 422 -2.63 -11.88 20.82
C TRP A 422 -1.12 -11.64 20.68
N LEU A 423 -0.52 -12.08 19.56
CA LEU A 423 0.89 -11.91 19.26
C LEU A 423 1.29 -10.44 19.07
N SER A 424 0.40 -9.62 18.52
CA SER A 424 0.64 -8.18 18.25
C SER A 424 0.25 -7.24 19.40
N ARG A 425 -0.07 -7.76 20.60
CA ARG A 425 -0.37 -6.91 21.76
C ARG A 425 0.82 -6.01 22.11
N PRO A 426 0.60 -4.70 22.32
CA PRO A 426 1.68 -3.81 22.70
C PRO A 426 2.21 -4.18 24.09
N LEU A 427 3.50 -3.91 24.32
CA LEU A 427 4.19 -4.24 25.56
C LEU A 427 3.47 -3.70 26.81
N TRP A 428 2.87 -2.50 26.71
CA TRP A 428 2.09 -1.92 27.79
C TRP A 428 0.85 -2.74 28.16
N THR A 429 0.14 -3.28 27.16
CA THR A 429 -1.03 -4.14 27.42
C THR A 429 -0.58 -5.45 28.05
N ARG A 430 0.51 -6.06 27.57
CA ARG A 430 1.08 -7.27 28.19
C ARG A 430 1.51 -7.03 29.64
N PHE A 431 2.12 -5.89 29.91
CA PHE A 431 2.50 -5.49 31.27
C PHE A 431 1.26 -5.30 32.15
N LYS A 432 0.24 -4.57 31.66
CA LYS A 432 -1.01 -4.35 32.39
C LYS A 432 -1.72 -5.67 32.71
N ASP A 433 -1.81 -6.57 31.72
CA ASP A 433 -2.42 -7.89 31.88
C ASP A 433 -1.64 -8.72 32.90
N SER A 434 -0.30 -8.72 32.85
CA SER A 434 0.54 -9.43 33.84
C SER A 434 0.38 -8.90 35.27
N VAL A 435 0.25 -7.59 35.44
CA VAL A 435 -0.01 -6.97 36.76
C VAL A 435 -1.40 -7.33 37.26
N LEU A 436 -2.41 -7.33 36.38
CA LEU A 436 -3.78 -7.74 36.72
C LEU A 436 -3.84 -9.22 37.10
N ASP A 437 -3.21 -10.11 36.33
CA ASP A 437 -3.15 -11.54 36.61
C ASP A 437 -2.47 -11.82 37.96
N THR A 438 -1.38 -11.10 38.25
CA THR A 438 -0.68 -11.21 39.55
C THR A 438 -1.58 -10.73 40.70
N TYR A 439 -2.32 -9.64 40.50
CA TYR A 439 -3.25 -9.10 41.49
C TYR A 439 -4.46 -10.00 41.73
N ASP A 440 -5.05 -10.57 40.68
CA ASP A 440 -6.18 -11.50 40.77
C ASP A 440 -5.75 -12.85 41.38
N GLY A 441 -4.54 -13.32 41.07
CA GLY A 441 -3.93 -14.47 41.72
C GLY A 441 -3.69 -14.25 43.22
N LEU A 442 -3.25 -13.05 43.63
CA LEU A 442 -3.10 -12.68 45.04
C LEU A 442 -4.45 -12.53 45.76
N ARG A 443 -5.54 -12.24 45.03
CA ARG A 443 -6.91 -12.15 45.57
C ARG A 443 -7.69 -13.47 45.52
N GLY A 444 -7.08 -14.56 45.05
CA GLY A 444 -7.71 -15.87 45.00
C GLY A 444 -8.91 -15.96 44.06
N LYS A 445 -9.00 -15.09 43.05
CA LYS A 445 -10.01 -15.27 41.99
C LYS A 445 -9.56 -16.41 41.08
N ALA A 446 -10.38 -17.46 41.01
CA ALA A 446 -10.17 -18.55 40.06
C ALA A 446 -10.19 -18.00 38.63
N LYS A 447 -9.29 -18.51 37.78
CA LYS A 447 -9.37 -18.30 36.33
C LYS A 447 -10.58 -19.06 35.81
N ASP A 448 -11.52 -18.36 35.20
CA ASP A 448 -12.50 -19.00 34.32
C ASP A 448 -11.76 -19.31 33.01
N ASP A 449 -11.41 -20.59 32.82
CA ASP A 449 -10.73 -21.11 31.63
C ASP A 449 -11.60 -21.07 30.37
#